data_AF-A0A968AQ72-F1
#
_entry.id   AF-A0A968AQ72-F1
#
_cell.length_a   1.000
_cell.length_b   1.000
_cell.length_c   1.000
_cell.angle_alpha   90.00
_cell.angle_beta   90.00
_cell.angle_gamma   90.00
#
_symmetry.space_group_name_H-M   'P 1'
#
loop_
_entity.id
_entity.type
_entity.pdbx_description
1 polymer ?
#
loop_
_entity_poly.entity_id
_entity_poly.type
_entity_poly.pdbx_seq_one_letter_code
_entity_poly.pdbx_strand_id
1 'polypeptide(L)'
;LLDPKAAFKVSYISQKLENAVEIDGVRFTSRVLRKNLEEVERVFPYVITIGDTLKEKGSKSGDLIKSYYFDVIGNIALSAARQFLEKQLQSRYGLDGMSFMSPGSLTDWPIEEQKPLFSLFGAEETPIGVKLTKNLLMLPAKSISGIYFPTEVSFFSCQLCPRDKCPGRKAAYDNKLAEAYGILK
;
A
#
# COMPACT_ATOMS: atom_id res chain seq x y z
N LEU A 1 23.84 -2.15 1.66
CA LEU A 1 23.11 -3.20 0.90
C LEU A 1 21.68 -2.78 0.61
N LEU A 2 21.03 -2.13 1.57
CA LEU A 2 19.72 -1.53 1.43
C LEU A 2 19.85 -0.02 1.62
N ASP A 3 18.98 0.74 0.97
CA ASP A 3 18.81 2.19 1.20
C ASP A 3 17.30 2.48 1.39
N PRO A 4 16.70 2.10 2.54
CA PRO A 4 15.27 2.24 2.76
C PRO A 4 14.85 3.70 2.85
N LYS A 5 13.87 4.09 2.05
CA LYS A 5 13.28 5.43 2.06
C LYS A 5 11.76 5.32 2.08
N ALA A 6 11.13 6.25 2.78
CA ALA A 6 9.68 6.38 2.85
C ALA A 6 9.28 7.83 2.61
N ALA A 7 8.31 8.03 1.73
CA ALA A 7 7.58 9.29 1.57
C ALA A 7 6.16 9.05 2.05
N PHE A 8 5.61 9.99 2.79
CA PHE A 8 4.19 10.02 3.10
C PHE A 8 3.70 11.47 3.04
N LYS A 9 2.39 11.62 2.86
CA LYS A 9 1.72 12.92 2.94
C LYS A 9 0.64 12.86 4.01
N VAL A 10 0.42 13.95 4.74
CA VAL A 10 -0.80 14.11 5.54
C VAL A 10 -1.86 14.66 4.60
N SER A 11 -2.91 13.90 4.37
CA SER A 11 -3.97 14.25 3.42
C SER A 11 -5.33 14.15 4.08
N TYR A 12 -6.29 14.91 3.56
CA TYR A 12 -7.63 15.01 4.13
C TYR A 12 -8.67 14.56 3.12
N ILE A 13 -9.72 13.91 3.62
CA ILE A 13 -10.85 13.51 2.80
C ILE A 13 -11.69 14.74 2.49
N SER A 14 -11.76 15.13 1.22
CA SER A 14 -12.52 16.29 0.76
C SER A 14 -13.96 15.93 0.43
N GLN A 15 -14.23 14.71 -0.04
CA GLN A 15 -15.57 14.26 -0.36
C GLN A 15 -15.71 12.74 -0.20
N LYS A 16 -16.89 12.32 0.23
CA LYS A 16 -17.31 10.92 0.36
C LYS A 16 -18.50 10.70 -0.59
N LEU A 17 -18.31 9.87 -1.61
CA LEU A 17 -19.35 9.47 -2.57
C LEU A 17 -19.85 8.06 -2.21
N GLU A 18 -20.80 7.54 -2.98
CA GLU A 18 -21.36 6.19 -2.77
C GLU A 18 -20.27 5.10 -2.86
N ASN A 19 -19.46 5.12 -3.93
CA ASN A 19 -18.48 4.08 -4.24
C ASN A 19 -17.06 4.65 -4.43
N ALA A 20 -16.81 5.86 -3.95
CA ALA A 20 -15.55 6.58 -4.15
C ALA A 20 -15.29 7.58 -3.01
N VAL A 21 -14.03 7.96 -2.85
CA VAL A 21 -13.59 8.99 -1.91
C VAL A 21 -12.67 9.96 -2.64
N GLU A 22 -12.73 11.24 -2.27
CA GLU A 22 -11.75 12.23 -2.71
C GLU A 22 -10.82 12.58 -1.55
N ILE A 23 -9.52 12.54 -1.82
CA ILE A 23 -8.46 12.85 -0.87
C ILE A 23 -7.63 13.97 -1.48
N ASP A 24 -7.52 15.11 -0.80
CA ASP A 24 -6.92 16.34 -1.33
C ASP A 24 -7.38 16.68 -2.77
N GLY A 25 -8.67 16.46 -3.07
CA GLY A 25 -9.24 16.69 -4.42
C GLY A 25 -8.89 15.63 -5.48
N VAL A 26 -8.19 14.55 -5.10
CA VAL A 26 -7.92 13.40 -5.97
C VAL A 26 -8.92 12.29 -5.68
N ARG A 27 -9.63 11.84 -6.70
CA ARG A 27 -10.65 10.79 -6.58
C ARG A 27 -10.06 9.39 -6.65
N PHE A 28 -10.50 8.54 -5.73
CA PHE A 28 -10.23 7.10 -5.68
C PHE A 28 -11.54 6.32 -5.74
N THR A 29 -11.63 5.33 -6.62
CA THR A 29 -12.86 4.54 -6.80
C THR A 29 -12.68 3.15 -6.20
N SER A 30 -13.32 2.93 -5.04
CA SER A 30 -13.38 1.65 -4.36
C SER A 30 -14.45 1.70 -3.27
N ARG A 31 -15.35 0.72 -3.27
CA ARG A 31 -16.36 0.54 -2.21
C ARG A 31 -15.70 0.22 -0.87
N VAL A 32 -14.67 -0.63 -0.91
CA VAL A 32 -13.94 -1.06 0.29
C VAL A 32 -13.19 0.12 0.91
N LEU A 33 -12.46 0.89 0.10
CA LEU A 33 -11.75 2.07 0.57
C LEU A 33 -12.74 3.08 1.11
N ARG A 34 -13.82 3.37 0.38
CA ARG A 34 -14.86 4.30 0.83
C ARG A 34 -15.44 3.89 2.19
N LYS A 35 -15.80 2.61 2.36
CA LYS A 35 -16.37 2.10 3.62
C LYS A 35 -15.39 2.16 4.78
N ASN A 36 -14.13 1.79 4.56
CA ASN A 36 -13.08 1.89 5.59
C ASN A 36 -12.81 3.33 6.04
N LEU A 37 -13.18 4.32 5.22
CA LEU A 37 -12.97 5.72 5.50
C LEU A 37 -14.26 6.46 5.94
N GLU A 38 -15.33 5.74 6.30
CA GLU A 38 -16.62 6.33 6.69
C GLU A 38 -16.49 7.36 7.81
N GLU A 39 -15.79 7.03 8.88
CA GLU A 39 -15.57 7.90 10.04
C GLU A 39 -14.16 8.51 10.05
N VAL A 40 -13.41 8.34 8.96
CA VAL A 40 -12.05 8.88 8.83
C VAL A 40 -12.11 10.24 8.14
N GLU A 41 -11.31 11.20 8.62
CA GLU A 41 -11.13 12.51 7.98
C GLU A 41 -9.71 12.71 7.44
N ARG A 42 -8.71 12.09 8.11
CA ARG A 42 -7.29 12.24 7.81
C ARG A 42 -6.66 10.90 7.47
N VAL A 43 -5.94 10.87 6.36
CA VAL A 43 -5.25 9.69 5.82
C VAL A 43 -3.79 10.00 5.51
N PHE A 44 -3.01 8.95 5.30
CA PHE A 44 -1.58 9.03 5.05
C PHE A 44 -1.21 8.20 3.81
N PRO A 45 -1.37 8.76 2.60
CA PRO A 45 -0.80 8.17 1.39
C PRO A 45 0.72 8.01 1.57
N TYR A 46 1.26 6.87 1.16
CA TYR A 46 2.67 6.56 1.32
C TYR A 46 3.26 5.82 0.13
N VAL A 47 4.58 5.97 -0.02
CA VAL A 47 5.44 5.18 -0.90
C VAL A 47 6.71 4.82 -0.15
N ILE A 48 7.12 3.56 -0.23
CA ILE A 48 8.32 3.03 0.43
C ILE A 48 9.16 2.27 -0.60
N THR A 49 10.47 2.43 -0.55
CA THR A 49 11.43 1.66 -1.33
C THR A 49 12.59 1.20 -0.46
N ILE A 50 13.28 0.13 -0.86
CA ILE A 50 14.56 -0.29 -0.29
C ILE A 50 15.76 -0.01 -1.21
N GLY A 51 15.52 0.71 -2.31
CA GLY A 51 16.48 0.96 -3.38
C GLY A 51 16.69 -0.25 -4.29
N ASP A 52 17.55 -0.10 -5.31
CA ASP A 52 17.82 -1.15 -6.31
C ASP A 52 19.05 -2.01 -5.98
N THR A 53 19.90 -1.58 -5.03
CA THR A 53 21.19 -2.21 -4.76
C THR A 53 21.10 -3.71 -4.47
N LEU A 54 20.08 -4.16 -3.75
CA LEU A 54 19.89 -5.58 -3.43
C LEU A 54 19.54 -6.39 -4.69
N LYS A 55 18.63 -5.86 -5.51
CA LYS A 55 18.19 -6.50 -6.76
C LYS A 55 19.34 -6.56 -7.77
N GLU A 56 20.11 -5.48 -7.91
CA GLU A 56 21.27 -5.44 -8.80
C GLU A 56 22.35 -6.45 -8.41
N LYS A 57 22.57 -6.66 -7.11
CA LYS A 57 23.53 -7.67 -6.64
C LYS A 57 23.06 -9.09 -6.94
N GLY A 58 21.76 -9.35 -6.81
CA GLY A 58 21.18 -10.63 -7.19
C GLY A 58 21.29 -10.89 -8.69
N SER A 59 20.88 -9.94 -9.53
CA SER A 59 20.94 -10.13 -10.98
C SER A 59 22.36 -10.31 -11.50
N LYS A 60 23.35 -9.61 -10.91
CA LYS A 60 24.77 -9.74 -11.26
C LYS A 60 25.43 -11.03 -10.76
N SER A 61 24.80 -11.80 -9.86
CA SER A 61 25.43 -13.00 -9.30
C SER A 61 25.40 -14.19 -10.26
N GLY A 62 24.57 -14.17 -11.31
CA GLY A 62 24.39 -15.29 -12.26
C GLY A 62 23.84 -16.58 -11.62
N ASP A 63 23.42 -16.50 -10.37
CA ASP A 63 23.02 -17.63 -9.52
C ASP A 63 21.56 -17.42 -9.12
N LEU A 64 20.71 -18.33 -9.60
CA LEU A 64 19.26 -18.25 -9.40
C LEU A 64 18.88 -18.38 -7.92
N ILE A 65 19.58 -19.22 -7.15
CA ILE A 65 19.31 -19.44 -5.73
C ILE A 65 19.68 -18.17 -4.94
N LYS A 66 20.84 -17.58 -5.23
CA LYS A 66 21.24 -16.30 -4.61
C LYS A 66 20.26 -15.17 -4.97
N SER A 67 19.85 -15.09 -6.23
CA SER A 67 18.86 -14.11 -6.69
C SER A 67 17.54 -14.25 -5.93
N TYR A 68 17.08 -15.49 -5.73
CA TYR A 68 15.91 -15.79 -4.91
C TYR A 68 16.09 -15.34 -3.45
N TYR A 69 17.24 -15.63 -2.82
CA TYR A 69 17.50 -15.16 -1.46
C TYR A 69 17.49 -13.63 -1.35
N PHE A 70 18.10 -12.91 -2.30
CA PHE A 70 18.02 -11.46 -2.34
C PHE A 70 16.59 -10.96 -2.50
N ASP A 71 15.76 -11.62 -3.32
CA ASP A 71 14.36 -11.25 -3.47
C ASP A 71 13.59 -11.38 -2.14
N VAL A 72 13.76 -12.50 -1.45
CA VAL A 72 13.14 -12.81 -0.14
C VAL A 72 13.60 -11.80 0.92
N ILE A 73 14.91 -11.54 1.03
CA ILE A 73 15.47 -10.53 1.94
C ILE A 73 14.86 -9.16 1.65
N GLY A 74 14.71 -8.81 0.37
CA GLY A 74 14.07 -7.56 -0.05
C GLY A 74 12.61 -7.45 0.42
N ASN A 75 11.84 -8.54 0.34
CA ASN A 75 10.45 -8.54 0.81
C ASN A 75 10.37 -8.39 2.35
N ILE A 76 11.28 -9.04 3.09
CA ILE A 76 11.39 -8.88 4.54
C ILE A 76 11.74 -7.44 4.90
N ALA A 77 12.73 -6.85 4.21
CA ALA A 77 13.14 -5.46 4.42
C ALA A 77 12.01 -4.46 4.13
N LEU A 78 11.25 -4.65 3.04
CA LEU A 78 10.07 -3.83 2.73
C LEU A 78 9.01 -3.93 3.82
N SER A 79 8.73 -5.13 4.32
CA SER A 79 7.78 -5.33 5.42
C SER A 79 8.22 -4.62 6.70
N ALA A 80 9.52 -4.69 7.03
CA ALA A 80 10.10 -4.01 8.18
C ALA A 80 10.04 -2.48 8.02
N ALA A 81 10.40 -1.95 6.85
CA ALA A 81 10.33 -0.51 6.56
C ALA A 81 8.89 0.02 6.64
N ARG A 82 7.91 -0.74 6.16
CA ARG A 82 6.47 -0.42 6.29
C ARG A 82 6.02 -0.36 7.74
N GLN A 83 6.35 -1.38 8.53
CA GLN A 83 6.01 -1.41 9.96
C GLN A 83 6.70 -0.28 10.73
N PHE A 84 7.93 0.09 10.33
CA PHE A 84 8.61 1.25 10.89
C PHE A 84 7.86 2.55 10.59
N LEU A 85 7.46 2.78 9.33
CA LEU A 85 6.65 3.95 8.97
C LEU A 85 5.34 4.00 9.77
N GLU A 86 4.63 2.88 9.88
CA GLU A 86 3.39 2.75 10.65
C GLU A 86 3.58 3.23 12.11
N LYS A 87 4.61 2.71 12.79
CA LYS A 87 4.95 3.13 14.17
C LYS A 87 5.32 4.61 14.25
N GLN A 88 6.03 5.14 13.26
CA GLN A 88 6.38 6.56 13.21
C GLN A 88 5.13 7.44 13.06
N LEU A 89 4.18 7.05 12.21
CA LEU A 89 2.91 7.77 12.04
C LEU A 89 2.06 7.72 13.32
N GLN A 90 1.95 6.54 13.94
CA GLN A 90 1.23 6.37 15.21
C GLN A 90 1.80 7.26 16.31
N SER A 91 3.12 7.21 16.52
CA SER A 91 3.80 8.01 17.53
C SER A 91 3.69 9.51 17.24
N ARG A 92 3.94 9.93 15.99
CA ARG A 92 3.94 11.35 15.60
C ARG A 92 2.57 12.01 15.70
N TYR A 93 1.50 11.27 15.43
CA TYR A 93 0.15 11.80 15.36
C TYR A 93 -0.78 11.31 16.47
N GLY A 94 -0.26 10.57 17.46
CA GLY A 94 -1.02 10.08 18.61
C GLY A 94 -2.15 9.14 18.22
N LEU A 95 -1.89 8.18 17.33
CA LEU A 95 -2.90 7.25 16.82
C LEU A 95 -2.79 5.89 17.51
N ASP A 96 -3.88 5.45 18.15
CA ASP A 96 -3.93 4.16 18.88
C ASP A 96 -3.87 2.95 17.94
N GLY A 97 -4.43 3.09 16.73
CA GLY A 97 -4.51 2.02 15.74
C GLY A 97 -4.57 2.57 14.32
N MET A 98 -4.02 1.80 13.38
CA MET A 98 -4.05 2.13 11.97
C MET A 98 -4.27 0.87 11.13
N SER A 99 -4.80 1.07 9.94
CA SER A 99 -4.84 0.06 8.89
C SER A 99 -4.41 0.68 7.58
N PHE A 100 -4.15 -0.15 6.60
CA PHE A 100 -3.76 0.32 5.28
C PHE A 100 -4.42 -0.50 4.19
N MET A 101 -4.55 0.14 3.04
CA MET A 101 -4.90 -0.52 1.79
C MET A 101 -3.87 -0.14 0.73
N SER A 102 -3.67 -1.03 -0.24
CA SER A 102 -2.80 -0.78 -1.39
C SER A 102 -3.56 -1.09 -2.68
N PRO A 103 -3.50 -0.21 -3.70
CA PRO A 103 -4.01 -0.51 -5.04
C PRO A 103 -3.51 -1.86 -5.55
N GLY A 104 -4.39 -2.63 -6.20
CA GLY A 104 -4.11 -3.97 -6.70
C GLY A 104 -4.23 -5.10 -5.67
N SER A 105 -4.48 -4.79 -4.39
CA SER A 105 -4.68 -5.83 -3.35
C SER A 105 -6.05 -6.52 -3.42
N LEU A 106 -7.04 -5.85 -4.00
CA LEU A 106 -8.41 -6.32 -4.19
C LEU A 106 -8.89 -5.94 -5.58
N THR A 107 -9.79 -6.73 -6.18
CA THR A 107 -10.44 -6.38 -7.46
C THR A 107 -11.21 -5.07 -7.36
N ASP A 108 -11.81 -4.78 -6.19
CA ASP A 108 -12.55 -3.53 -5.94
C ASP A 108 -11.66 -2.28 -5.89
N TRP A 109 -10.35 -2.44 -5.64
CA TRP A 109 -9.39 -1.34 -5.71
C TRP A 109 -8.20 -1.72 -6.60
N PRO A 110 -8.36 -1.58 -7.92
CA PRO A 110 -7.44 -2.16 -8.90
C PRO A 110 -6.11 -1.40 -8.96
N ILE A 111 -5.12 -1.95 -9.68
CA ILE A 111 -3.74 -1.42 -9.70
C ILE A 111 -3.64 -0.05 -10.38
N GLU A 112 -4.58 0.28 -11.26
CA GLU A 112 -4.69 1.57 -11.95
C GLU A 112 -4.86 2.74 -10.98
N GLU A 113 -5.43 2.50 -9.81
CA GLU A 113 -5.60 3.47 -8.71
C GLU A 113 -4.26 3.90 -8.08
N GLN A 114 -3.16 3.26 -8.49
CA GLN A 114 -1.82 3.73 -8.16
C GLN A 114 -1.47 5.06 -8.85
N LYS A 115 -2.07 5.36 -10.01
CA LYS A 115 -1.89 6.66 -10.69
C LYS A 115 -2.39 7.84 -9.85
N PRO A 116 -3.66 7.88 -9.39
CA PRO A 116 -4.12 8.93 -8.49
C PRO A 116 -3.35 8.92 -7.16
N LEU A 117 -2.91 7.77 -6.66
CA LEU A 117 -2.08 7.72 -5.45
C LEU A 117 -0.75 8.46 -5.64
N PHE A 118 -0.09 8.29 -6.79
CA PHE A 118 1.15 9.00 -7.09
C PHE A 118 0.93 10.50 -7.35
N SER A 119 -0.20 10.89 -7.94
CA SER A 119 -0.49 12.31 -8.17
C SER A 119 -0.63 13.12 -6.87
N LEU A 120 -0.98 12.48 -5.74
CA LEU A 120 -0.96 13.13 -4.42
C LEU A 120 0.44 13.62 -4.00
N PHE A 121 1.51 13.03 -4.55
CA PHE A 121 2.89 13.43 -4.34
C PHE A 121 3.39 14.47 -5.37
N GLY A 122 2.51 14.94 -6.25
CA GLY A 122 2.78 16.05 -7.18
C GLY A 122 3.37 15.65 -8.54
N ALA A 123 3.75 14.38 -8.75
CA ALA A 123 4.27 13.89 -10.02
C ALA A 123 4.24 12.35 -10.12
N GLU A 124 4.60 11.82 -11.29
CA GLU A 124 4.86 10.39 -11.49
C GLU A 124 6.11 9.88 -10.73
N GLU A 125 6.96 10.81 -10.28
CA GLU A 125 8.12 10.55 -9.43
C GLU A 125 7.89 11.17 -8.05
N THR A 126 8.05 10.34 -7.02
CA THR A 126 7.93 10.77 -5.62
C THR A 126 9.18 11.50 -5.14
N PRO A 127 9.12 12.27 -4.03
CA PRO A 127 10.28 12.94 -3.45
C PRO A 127 11.46 12.02 -3.05
N ILE A 128 11.21 10.71 -2.94
CA ILE A 128 12.24 9.70 -2.63
C ILE A 128 12.77 8.99 -3.88
N GLY A 129 12.44 9.48 -5.08
CA GLY A 129 12.93 8.97 -6.36
C GLY A 129 12.22 7.71 -6.88
N VAL A 130 11.10 7.30 -6.27
CA VAL A 130 10.29 6.19 -6.81
C VAL A 130 9.42 6.71 -7.95
N LYS A 131 9.55 6.10 -9.12
CA LYS A 131 8.82 6.42 -10.35
C LYS A 131 7.73 5.40 -10.64
N LEU A 132 6.56 5.85 -11.07
CA LEU A 132 5.52 4.99 -11.63
C LEU A 132 5.62 4.95 -13.15
N THR A 133 5.85 3.77 -13.72
CA THR A 133 5.90 3.60 -15.18
C THR A 133 4.51 3.60 -15.79
N LYS A 134 4.41 3.75 -17.13
CA LYS A 134 3.15 3.66 -17.89
C LYS A 134 2.41 2.33 -17.67
N ASN A 135 3.15 1.26 -17.37
CA ASN A 135 2.61 -0.07 -17.08
C ASN A 135 2.41 -0.31 -15.58
N LEU A 136 2.39 0.74 -14.76
CA LEU A 136 2.11 0.71 -13.31
C LEU A 136 3.18 0.02 -12.46
N LEU A 137 4.35 -0.30 -13.03
CA LEU A 137 5.49 -0.77 -12.24
C LEU A 137 6.15 0.41 -11.52
N MET A 138 6.47 0.22 -10.23
CA MET A 138 7.32 1.14 -9.48
C MET A 138 8.79 0.85 -9.74
N LEU A 139 9.59 1.90 -9.89
CA LEU A 139 11.05 1.84 -9.99
C LEU A 139 11.65 2.76 -8.93
N PRO A 140 12.48 2.27 -7.98
CA PRO A 140 12.98 0.89 -7.82
C PRO A 140 11.91 -0.20 -7.72
N ALA A 141 12.21 -1.40 -8.20
CA ALA A 141 11.21 -2.49 -8.29
C ALA A 141 10.79 -3.03 -6.92
N LYS A 142 11.69 -2.96 -5.92
CA LYS A 142 11.37 -3.28 -4.53
C LYS A 142 10.82 -2.04 -3.85
N SER A 143 9.59 -1.71 -4.22
CA SER A 143 8.82 -0.61 -3.66
C SER A 143 7.38 -1.03 -3.40
N ILE A 144 6.74 -0.37 -2.44
CA ILE A 144 5.32 -0.54 -2.11
C ILE A 144 4.67 0.82 -1.93
N SER A 145 3.37 0.91 -2.18
CA SER A 145 2.57 2.12 -1.97
C SER A 145 1.20 1.78 -1.40
N GLY A 146 0.54 2.76 -0.80
CA GLY A 146 -0.78 2.56 -0.21
C GLY A 146 -1.26 3.78 0.55
N ILE A 147 -2.40 3.64 1.21
CA ILE A 147 -2.99 4.65 2.07
C ILE A 147 -3.14 4.05 3.46
N TYR A 148 -2.49 4.68 4.42
CA TYR A 148 -2.69 4.43 5.85
C TYR A 148 -3.86 5.28 6.36
N PHE A 149 -4.68 4.73 7.25
CA PHE A 149 -5.77 5.45 7.90
C PHE A 149 -5.94 5.01 9.36
N PRO A 150 -6.32 5.91 10.28
CA PRO A 150 -6.64 5.55 11.66
C PRO A 150 -7.85 4.63 11.73
N THR A 151 -7.83 3.69 12.67
CA THR A 151 -8.99 2.83 12.98
C THR A 151 -8.84 2.20 14.36
N GLU A 152 -9.95 2.02 15.07
CA GLU A 152 -10.01 1.23 16.31
C GLU A 152 -9.98 -0.28 16.02
N VAL A 153 -10.60 -0.68 14.89
CA VAL A 153 -10.67 -2.09 14.47
C VAL A 153 -9.77 -2.30 13.27
N SER A 154 -8.77 -3.17 13.42
CA SER A 154 -7.83 -3.47 12.34
C SER A 154 -8.51 -4.10 11.13
N PHE A 155 -8.14 -3.63 9.94
CA PHE A 155 -8.58 -4.14 8.65
C PHE A 155 -7.40 -4.66 7.84
N PHE A 156 -7.56 -5.83 7.23
CA PHE A 156 -6.63 -6.37 6.25
C PHE A 156 -7.38 -6.74 4.98
N SER A 157 -6.91 -6.25 3.82
CA SER A 157 -7.45 -6.66 2.52
C SER A 157 -7.51 -8.19 2.33
N CYS A 158 -6.65 -8.95 3.00
CA CYS A 158 -6.68 -10.42 2.99
C CYS A 158 -8.01 -11.02 3.46
N GLN A 159 -8.75 -10.33 4.33
CA GLN A 159 -10.07 -10.75 4.79
C GLN A 159 -11.10 -10.76 3.65
N LEU A 160 -10.86 -9.97 2.60
CA LEU A 160 -11.74 -9.82 1.45
C LEU A 160 -11.18 -10.49 0.18
N CYS A 161 -9.97 -11.04 0.24
CA CYS A 161 -9.29 -11.65 -0.91
C CYS A 161 -9.52 -13.18 -0.93
N PRO A 162 -10.20 -13.75 -1.95
CA PRO A 162 -10.49 -15.18 -2.01
C PRO A 162 -9.28 -16.04 -2.40
N ARG A 163 -8.13 -15.43 -2.74
CA ARG A 163 -6.91 -16.16 -3.12
C ARG A 163 -6.30 -16.89 -1.92
N ASP A 164 -6.59 -18.16 -1.74
CA ASP A 164 -6.15 -18.96 -0.59
C ASP A 164 -4.60 -18.94 -0.40
N LYS A 165 -3.85 -19.52 -1.33
CA LYS A 165 -2.39 -19.66 -1.27
C LYS A 165 -1.65 -18.39 -1.67
N CYS A 166 -1.63 -17.40 -0.77
CA CYS A 166 -0.86 -16.16 -0.93
C CYS A 166 0.25 -16.07 0.13
N PRO A 167 1.55 -16.03 -0.26
CA PRO A 167 2.66 -15.91 0.68
C PRO A 167 2.63 -14.65 1.55
N GLY A 168 1.97 -13.58 1.07
CA GLY A 168 1.81 -12.31 1.77
C GLY A 168 0.52 -12.21 2.60
N ARG A 169 -0.22 -13.31 2.79
CA ARG A 169 -1.50 -13.30 3.53
C ARG A 169 -1.29 -12.94 4.99
N LYS A 170 -2.05 -11.96 5.48
CA LYS A 170 -1.99 -11.46 6.87
C LYS A 170 -3.21 -11.84 7.72
N ALA A 171 -4.31 -12.25 7.07
CA ALA A 171 -5.54 -12.65 7.72
C ALA A 171 -6.28 -13.70 6.87
N ALA A 172 -7.11 -14.53 7.53
CA ALA A 172 -7.98 -15.48 6.84
C ALA A 172 -9.05 -14.73 6.04
N TYR A 173 -9.50 -15.31 4.93
CA TYR A 173 -10.65 -14.82 4.17
C TYR A 173 -11.93 -14.94 5.01
N ASP A 174 -12.78 -13.91 5.00
CA ASP A 174 -14.04 -13.85 5.73
C ASP A 174 -15.18 -13.57 4.76
N ASN A 175 -16.01 -14.61 4.54
CA ASN A 175 -17.14 -14.53 3.61
C ASN A 175 -18.20 -13.52 4.06
N LYS A 176 -18.49 -13.47 5.37
CA LYS A 176 -19.49 -12.55 5.93
C LYS A 176 -19.02 -11.11 5.80
N LEU A 177 -17.72 -10.89 6.02
CA LEU A 177 -17.13 -9.57 5.81
C LEU A 177 -17.18 -9.17 4.33
N ALA A 178 -16.88 -10.09 3.40
CA ALA A 178 -16.96 -9.82 1.97
C ALA A 178 -18.38 -9.47 1.49
N GLU A 179 -19.41 -10.14 2.01
CA GLU A 179 -20.82 -9.77 1.81
C GLU A 179 -21.14 -8.38 2.40
N ALA A 180 -20.71 -8.11 3.64
CA ALA A 180 -20.93 -6.82 4.29
C ALA A 180 -20.27 -5.66 3.55
N TYR A 181 -19.14 -5.89 2.89
CA TYR A 181 -18.45 -4.91 2.03
C TYR A 181 -19.01 -4.86 0.60
N GLY A 182 -20.02 -5.67 0.27
CA GLY A 182 -20.67 -5.70 -1.05
C GLY A 182 -19.77 -6.23 -2.16
N ILE A 183 -18.75 -7.02 -1.81
CA ILE A 183 -17.83 -7.67 -2.77
C ILE A 183 -18.44 -8.97 -3.28
N LEU A 184 -19.11 -9.71 -2.40
CA LEU A 184 -19.93 -10.86 -2.78
C LEU A 184 -21.37 -10.42 -2.94
N LYS A 185 -22.02 -10.94 -4.00
CA LYS A 185 -23.47 -10.84 -4.21
C LYS A 185 -24.15 -12.08 -3.65
#